data_AF-A0A1V0QV41-F1
#
_entry.id   AF-A0A1V0QV41-F1
#
_cell.length_a   1.000
_cell.length_b   1.000
_cell.length_c   1.000
_cell.angle_alpha   90.00
_cell.angle_beta   90.00
_cell.angle_gamma   90.00
#
_symmetry.space_group_name_H-M   'P 1'
#
loop_
_entity.id
_entity.type
_entity.pdbx_description
1 polymer ?
#
loop_
_entity_poly.entity_id
_entity_poly.type
_entity_poly.pdbx_seq_one_letter_code
_entity_poly.pdbx_strand_id
1 'polypeptide(L)'
;MRKFAWAARGVAAASGAMLLGALAAPASAAAQGPEPVGNKCSSVRQVASTVVDFRLSGLFGTVFRSATDRQGHAFLNDSRNPGVWINLALLPGAPTCVHDTAVSVTEENPGQLFITLLASDGALHQAQCATAGGAPFTPSTLPAACGTGFTAIPGTPV
;
A
#
# COMPACT_ATOMS: atom_id res chain seq x y z
N MET A 1 -15.66 -4.84 -44.96
CA MET A 1 -16.42 -6.00 -44.45
C MET A 1 -15.87 -7.29 -45.05
N ARG A 2 -15.15 -8.10 -44.27
CA ARG A 2 -14.80 -9.49 -44.61
C ARG A 2 -14.98 -10.33 -43.34
N LYS A 3 -15.90 -11.28 -43.41
CA LYS A 3 -16.25 -12.23 -42.35
C LYS A 3 -15.43 -13.50 -42.56
N PHE A 4 -14.75 -13.97 -41.52
CA PHE A 4 -14.33 -15.37 -41.42
C PHE A 4 -14.90 -15.93 -40.13
N ALA A 5 -15.90 -16.79 -40.29
CA ALA A 5 -16.43 -17.64 -39.25
C ALA A 5 -15.48 -18.81 -39.05
N TRP A 6 -15.23 -19.18 -37.80
CA TRP A 6 -14.67 -20.48 -37.46
C TRP A 6 -15.60 -21.15 -36.44
N ALA A 7 -16.04 -22.36 -36.78
CA ALA A 7 -16.86 -23.21 -35.96
C ALA A 7 -16.24 -24.60 -35.94
N ALA A 8 -15.97 -25.14 -34.74
CA ALA A 8 -16.04 -26.56 -34.36
C ALA A 8 -15.64 -26.66 -32.88
N ARG A 9 -16.59 -26.93 -31.97
CA ARG A 9 -17.06 -28.26 -31.54
C ARG A 9 -15.98 -29.05 -30.78
N GLY A 10 -16.15 -29.09 -29.46
CA GLY A 10 -15.55 -30.08 -28.57
C GLY A 10 -16.45 -30.32 -27.37
N VAL A 11 -17.38 -31.26 -27.50
CA VAL A 11 -18.16 -31.81 -26.37
C VAL A 11 -17.41 -33.03 -25.88
N ALA A 12 -16.98 -33.01 -24.62
CA ALA A 12 -16.62 -34.22 -23.90
C ALA A 12 -17.51 -34.28 -22.65
N ALA A 13 -18.60 -35.05 -22.76
CA ALA A 13 -19.39 -35.47 -21.62
C ALA A 13 -18.68 -36.67 -20.99
N ALA A 14 -18.21 -36.52 -19.75
CA ALA A 14 -17.78 -37.64 -18.93
C ALA A 14 -18.77 -37.76 -17.77
N SER A 15 -19.76 -38.62 -17.96
CA SER A 15 -20.65 -39.09 -16.90
C SER A 15 -19.91 -40.14 -16.07
N GLY A 16 -19.63 -39.84 -14.80
CA GLY A 16 -19.19 -40.80 -13.79
C GLY A 16 -20.05 -40.63 -12.55
N ALA A 17 -20.93 -41.60 -12.29
CA ALA A 17 -21.89 -41.59 -11.20
C ALA A 17 -21.28 -42.13 -9.89
N MET A 18 -21.48 -41.33 -8.84
CA MET A 18 -21.76 -41.65 -7.42
C MET A 18 -20.90 -42.68 -6.67
N LEU A 19 -20.21 -42.17 -5.65
CA LEU A 19 -20.12 -42.81 -4.33
C LEU A 19 -20.50 -41.78 -3.27
N LEU A 20 -21.56 -42.11 -2.52
CA LEU A 20 -22.00 -41.40 -1.33
C LEU A 20 -20.85 -41.33 -0.31
N GLY A 21 -20.52 -40.12 0.13
CA GLY A 21 -19.59 -39.90 1.24
C GLY A 21 -19.81 -38.53 1.83
N ALA A 22 -20.55 -38.50 2.94
CA ALA A 22 -20.71 -37.43 3.92
C ALA A 22 -20.72 -35.97 3.41
N LEU A 23 -21.87 -35.31 3.57
CA LEU A 23 -21.96 -33.85 3.68
C LEU A 23 -21.10 -33.38 4.87
N ALA A 24 -19.81 -33.19 4.67
CA ALA A 24 -19.03 -32.30 5.50
C ALA A 24 -19.47 -30.89 5.11
N ALA A 25 -20.32 -30.29 5.94
CA ALA A 25 -20.67 -28.89 5.87
C ALA A 25 -19.39 -28.04 5.68
N PRO A 26 -19.43 -26.92 4.95
CA PRO A 26 -18.34 -25.97 5.01
C PRO A 26 -18.26 -25.51 6.47
N ALA A 27 -17.24 -25.96 7.20
CA ALA A 27 -16.88 -25.40 8.49
C ALA A 27 -16.25 -24.02 8.26
N SER A 28 -17.05 -23.09 7.74
CA SER A 28 -16.79 -21.66 7.81
C SER A 28 -17.18 -21.14 9.20
N ALA A 29 -16.75 -21.86 10.23
CA ALA A 29 -16.70 -21.38 11.59
C ALA A 29 -15.20 -21.36 11.93
N ALA A 30 -14.47 -20.42 11.31
CA ALA A 30 -13.23 -19.97 11.90
C ALA A 30 -13.65 -19.34 13.23
N ALA A 31 -13.47 -20.12 14.28
CA ALA A 31 -13.81 -19.78 15.64
C ALA A 31 -13.34 -18.36 15.93
N GLN A 32 -14.29 -17.52 16.37
CA GLN A 32 -13.96 -16.39 17.23
C GLN A 32 -13.38 -16.99 18.51
N GLY A 33 -12.09 -17.33 18.45
CA GLY A 33 -11.30 -17.51 19.65
C GLY A 33 -11.39 -16.23 20.49
N PRO A 34 -11.13 -16.31 21.80
CA PRO A 34 -11.13 -15.12 22.65
C PRO A 34 -10.31 -14.03 21.96
N GLU A 35 -10.92 -12.85 21.77
CA GLU A 35 -10.23 -11.72 21.18
C GLU A 35 -8.88 -11.57 21.88
N PRO A 36 -7.77 -11.41 21.14
CA PRO A 36 -6.48 -11.19 21.76
C PRO A 36 -6.58 -9.91 22.60
N VAL A 37 -6.64 -10.10 23.91
CA VAL A 37 -6.55 -9.03 24.90
C VAL A 37 -5.15 -8.43 24.74
N GLY A 38 -5.11 -7.29 24.05
CA GLY A 38 -3.96 -6.40 23.95
C GLY A 38 -3.15 -6.53 22.66
N ASN A 39 -3.50 -5.74 21.65
CA ASN A 39 -2.56 -5.04 20.76
C ASN A 39 -3.28 -3.85 20.14
N LYS A 40 -2.80 -2.63 20.41
CA LYS A 40 -3.53 -1.35 20.20
C LYS A 40 -3.73 -0.93 18.73
N CYS A 41 -3.26 -1.74 17.78
CA CYS A 41 -3.46 -1.51 16.36
C CYS A 41 -3.58 -2.86 15.65
N SER A 42 -4.76 -3.17 15.13
CA SER A 42 -4.94 -4.27 14.18
C SER A 42 -5.17 -3.64 12.81
N SER A 43 -4.19 -3.75 11.93
CA SER A 43 -4.32 -3.30 10.54
C SER A 43 -4.06 -4.45 9.58
N VAL A 44 -4.80 -4.44 8.47
CA VAL A 44 -4.49 -5.29 7.33
C VAL A 44 -3.24 -4.71 6.67
N ARG A 45 -2.32 -5.58 6.24
CA ARG A 45 -1.18 -5.15 5.43
C ARG A 45 -1.70 -4.54 4.14
N GLN A 46 -1.54 -3.23 4.02
CA GLN A 46 -1.85 -2.46 2.83
C GLN A 46 -0.58 -2.11 2.08
N VAL A 47 -0.70 -1.86 0.77
CA VAL A 47 0.37 -1.37 -0.09
C VAL A 47 -0.19 -0.31 -1.01
N ALA A 48 0.47 0.83 -1.10
CA ALA A 48 0.21 1.84 -2.12
C ALA A 48 1.48 2.12 -2.92
N SER A 49 1.32 2.57 -4.16
CA SER A 49 2.45 2.91 -5.02
C SER A 49 2.12 4.02 -5.99
N THR A 50 3.13 4.81 -6.33
CA THR A 50 3.09 5.80 -7.40
C THR A 50 4.39 5.76 -8.21
N VAL A 51 4.33 6.18 -9.48
CA VAL A 51 5.44 6.16 -10.42
C VAL A 51 5.59 7.54 -11.02
N VAL A 52 6.83 8.04 -11.11
CA VAL A 52 7.11 9.29 -11.81
C VAL A 52 7.24 9.03 -13.31
N ASP A 53 6.37 9.65 -14.11
CA ASP A 53 6.38 9.50 -15.59
C ASP A 53 6.85 10.78 -16.32
N PHE A 54 7.16 11.86 -15.59
CA PHE A 54 7.75 13.05 -16.20
C PHE A 54 9.21 12.81 -16.66
N ARG A 55 9.40 12.60 -17.97
CA ARG A 55 10.71 12.31 -18.60
C ARG A 55 11.81 13.34 -18.36
N LEU A 56 11.46 14.59 -18.06
CA LEU A 56 12.43 15.65 -17.79
C LEU A 56 12.83 15.72 -16.30
N SER A 57 12.22 14.89 -15.45
CA SER A 57 12.60 14.72 -14.05
C SER A 57 13.80 13.78 -13.93
N GLY A 58 14.73 14.11 -13.02
CA GLY A 58 15.77 13.17 -12.57
C GLY A 58 15.23 11.95 -11.80
N LEU A 59 13.90 11.84 -11.69
CA LEU A 59 13.17 10.75 -11.04
C LEU A 59 12.40 9.88 -12.03
N PHE A 60 12.48 10.11 -13.35
CA PHE A 60 11.74 9.33 -14.34
C PHE A 60 11.89 7.81 -14.12
N GLY A 61 10.75 7.11 -14.05
CA GLY A 61 10.69 5.68 -13.78
C GLY A 61 10.90 5.28 -12.31
N THR A 62 11.09 6.25 -11.40
CA THR A 62 11.15 5.98 -9.96
C THR A 62 9.77 5.59 -9.45
N VAL A 63 9.72 4.49 -8.70
CA VAL A 63 8.53 4.01 -8.02
C VAL A 63 8.67 4.25 -6.53
N PHE A 64 7.74 4.99 -5.95
CA PHE A 64 7.58 5.10 -4.51
C PHE A 64 6.49 4.14 -4.07
N ARG A 65 6.73 3.42 -2.97
CA ARG A 65 5.76 2.50 -2.37
C ARG A 65 5.63 2.77 -0.90
N SER A 66 4.44 2.62 -0.36
CA SER A 66 4.21 2.56 1.07
C SER A 66 3.56 1.24 1.45
N ALA A 67 3.78 0.78 2.68
CA ALA A 67 3.12 -0.39 3.21
C ALA A 67 2.91 -0.29 4.72
N THR A 68 1.91 -1.02 5.23
CA THR A 68 1.73 -1.23 6.68
C THR A 68 2.14 -2.64 7.10
N ASP A 69 2.61 -2.81 8.33
CA ASP A 69 2.68 -4.13 8.98
C ASP A 69 1.42 -4.41 9.82
N ARG A 70 1.34 -5.61 10.40
CA ARG A 70 0.19 -6.02 11.23
C ARG A 70 0.09 -5.27 12.56
N GLN A 71 1.12 -4.51 12.93
CA GLN A 71 1.17 -3.71 14.15
C GLN A 71 0.80 -2.25 13.88
N GLY A 72 0.47 -1.90 12.63
CA GLY A 72 0.12 -0.54 12.24
C GLY A 72 1.32 0.38 12.01
N HIS A 73 2.53 -0.16 11.90
CA HIS A 73 3.67 0.66 11.46
C HIS A 73 3.60 0.87 9.95
N ALA A 74 3.88 2.08 9.51
CA ALA A 74 3.94 2.43 8.10
C ALA A 74 5.40 2.54 7.63
N PHE A 75 5.66 2.11 6.40
CA PHE A 75 6.98 2.08 5.81
C PHE A 75 6.96 2.69 4.41
N LEU A 76 8.05 3.35 4.02
CA LEU A 76 8.27 3.87 2.67
C LEU A 76 9.41 3.10 1.98
N ASN A 77 9.21 2.77 0.71
CA ASN A 77 10.25 2.26 -0.18
C ASN A 77 10.41 3.21 -1.37
N ASP A 78 11.65 3.55 -1.66
CA ASP A 78 12.09 4.27 -2.85
C ASP A 78 12.80 3.26 -3.77
N SER A 79 12.32 3.07 -5.00
CA SER A 79 12.89 2.06 -5.91
C SER A 79 14.35 2.30 -6.27
N ARG A 80 14.87 3.52 -6.06
CA ARG A 80 16.29 3.85 -6.25
C ARG A 80 17.18 3.24 -5.15
N ASN A 81 16.59 2.76 -4.06
CA ASN A 81 17.25 2.06 -2.96
C ASN A 81 16.54 0.72 -2.68
N PRO A 82 16.76 -0.29 -3.56
CA PRO A 82 16.01 -1.55 -3.51
C PRO A 82 16.27 -2.30 -2.21
N GLY A 83 15.22 -2.92 -1.66
CA GLY A 83 15.28 -3.71 -0.42
C GLY A 83 15.20 -2.88 0.87
N VAL A 84 15.24 -1.56 0.80
CA VAL A 84 15.13 -0.68 1.98
C VAL A 84 13.68 -0.24 2.18
N TRP A 85 13.14 -0.57 3.36
CA TRP A 85 11.85 -0.08 3.86
C TRP A 85 12.10 0.81 5.07
N ILE A 86 11.84 2.10 4.91
CA ILE A 86 12.11 3.13 5.93
C ILE A 86 10.88 3.27 6.82
N ASN A 87 11.04 3.11 8.13
CA ASN A 87 9.94 3.31 9.06
C ASN A 87 9.52 4.79 9.07
N LEU A 88 8.25 5.06 8.80
CA LEU A 88 7.71 6.42 8.75
C LEU A 88 7.53 7.06 10.13
N ALA A 89 7.61 6.28 11.22
CA ALA A 89 7.68 6.80 12.59
C ALA A 89 8.95 7.62 12.87
N LEU A 90 9.93 7.64 11.95
CA LEU A 90 11.06 8.56 11.99
C LEU A 90 10.66 10.01 11.73
N LEU A 91 9.49 10.25 11.13
CA LEU A 91 8.98 11.58 10.84
C LEU A 91 8.14 12.10 12.02
N PRO A 92 8.33 13.36 12.44
CA PRO A 92 7.47 13.96 13.46
C PRO A 92 5.99 13.90 13.06
N GLY A 93 5.10 13.74 14.03
CA GLY A 93 3.65 13.71 13.80
C GLY A 93 3.11 12.44 13.13
N ALA A 94 3.96 11.44 12.86
CA ALA A 94 3.51 10.15 12.33
C ALA A 94 2.57 9.46 13.36
N PRO A 95 1.37 9.00 12.95
CA PRO A 95 0.50 8.23 13.82
C PRO A 95 1.19 6.94 14.29
N THR A 96 0.93 6.54 15.53
CA THR A 96 1.45 5.29 16.10
C THR A 96 0.68 4.05 15.64
N CYS A 97 -0.55 4.24 15.14
CA CYS A 97 -1.40 3.19 14.59
C CYS A 97 -1.97 3.62 13.24
N VAL A 98 -1.43 3.06 12.16
CA VAL A 98 -1.82 3.34 10.78
C VAL A 98 -2.61 2.16 10.21
N HIS A 99 -3.81 2.45 9.70
CA HIS A 99 -4.66 1.47 9.02
C HIS A 99 -4.43 1.41 7.51
N ASP A 100 -4.11 2.55 6.89
CA ASP A 100 -3.92 2.64 5.45
C ASP A 100 -2.87 3.68 5.07
N THR A 101 -2.30 3.53 3.88
CA THR A 101 -1.29 4.43 3.33
C THR A 101 -1.64 4.80 1.89
N ALA A 102 -1.34 6.03 1.50
CA ALA A 102 -1.35 6.46 0.11
C ALA A 102 -0.07 7.24 -0.20
N VAL A 103 0.37 7.15 -1.45
CA VAL A 103 1.52 7.92 -1.96
C VAL A 103 1.15 8.57 -3.29
N SER A 104 1.55 9.82 -3.47
CA SER A 104 1.42 10.55 -4.74
C SER A 104 2.65 11.40 -4.99
N VAL A 105 2.90 11.74 -6.24
CA VAL A 105 4.09 12.51 -6.65
C VAL A 105 3.67 13.60 -7.63
N THR A 106 4.30 14.78 -7.54
CA THR A 106 4.11 15.84 -8.55
C THR A 106 4.98 15.59 -9.78
N GLU A 107 4.43 15.90 -10.95
CA GLU A 107 5.15 15.83 -12.23
C GLU A 107 6.00 17.10 -12.46
N GLU A 108 6.78 17.50 -11.45
CA GLU A 108 7.67 18.67 -11.48
C GLU A 108 9.15 18.26 -11.43
N ASN A 109 10.07 19.22 -11.63
CA ASN A 109 11.50 18.99 -11.50
C ASN A 109 12.17 20.09 -10.65
N PRO A 110 12.54 19.81 -9.38
CA PRO A 110 12.28 18.56 -8.65
C PRO A 110 10.79 18.37 -8.31
N GLY A 111 10.34 17.13 -8.28
CA GLY A 111 8.98 16.78 -7.83
C GLY A 111 8.86 16.80 -6.31
N GLN A 112 7.65 16.54 -5.84
CA GLN A 112 7.33 16.38 -4.42
C GLN A 112 6.64 15.05 -4.21
N LEU A 113 7.06 14.31 -3.19
CA LEU A 113 6.39 13.10 -2.74
C LEU A 113 5.44 13.47 -1.60
N PHE A 114 4.17 13.14 -1.75
CA PHE A 114 3.17 13.23 -0.69
C PHE A 114 2.90 11.83 -0.15
N ILE A 115 3.01 11.69 1.17
CA ILE A 115 2.71 10.45 1.88
C ILE A 115 1.52 10.74 2.78
N THR A 116 0.46 9.97 2.63
CA THR A 116 -0.75 10.11 3.46
C THR A 116 -0.96 8.82 4.26
N LEU A 117 -1.25 8.97 5.55
CA LEU A 117 -1.51 7.89 6.49
C LEU A 117 -2.91 8.06 7.08
N LEU A 118 -3.69 6.98 7.08
CA LEU A 118 -4.95 6.92 7.81
C LEU A 118 -4.69 6.37 9.22
N ALA A 119 -4.90 7.18 10.23
CA ALA A 119 -4.74 6.81 11.63
C ALA A 119 -5.98 6.07 12.18
N SER A 120 -5.83 5.41 13.33
CA SER A 120 -6.92 4.69 14.00
C SER A 120 -8.06 5.55 14.54
N ASP A 121 -7.83 6.84 14.71
CA ASP A 121 -8.87 7.80 15.06
C ASP A 121 -9.67 8.27 13.83
N GLY A 122 -9.36 7.74 12.64
CA GLY A 122 -9.97 8.11 11.37
C GLY A 122 -9.36 9.35 10.72
N ALA A 123 -8.41 10.03 11.36
CA ALA A 123 -7.77 11.20 10.78
C ALA A 123 -6.74 10.82 9.71
N LEU A 124 -6.71 11.59 8.62
CA LEU A 124 -5.63 11.52 7.64
C LEU A 124 -4.49 12.43 8.07
N HIS A 125 -3.27 11.93 7.99
CA HIS A 125 -2.05 12.68 8.22
C HIS A 125 -1.22 12.70 6.94
N GLN A 126 -0.67 13.86 6.57
CA GLN A 126 0.16 13.99 5.37
C GLN A 126 1.53 14.56 5.67
N ALA A 127 2.56 13.95 5.08
CA ALA A 127 3.89 14.51 4.98
C ALA A 127 4.18 14.86 3.51
N GLN A 128 4.83 15.99 3.31
CA GLN A 128 5.32 16.46 2.01
C GLN A 128 6.84 16.40 2.02
N CYS A 129 7.41 15.63 1.10
CA CYS A 129 8.84 15.37 1.03
C CYS A 129 9.42 15.91 -0.27
N ALA A 130 10.45 16.74 -0.17
CA ALA A 130 11.22 17.18 -1.32
C ALA A 130 11.92 15.96 -1.96
N THR A 131 11.78 15.80 -3.27
CA THR A 131 12.48 14.72 -3.99
C THR A 131 13.68 15.29 -4.74
N ALA A 132 14.88 14.98 -4.29
CA ALA A 132 16.10 15.35 -5.01
C ALA A 132 16.38 14.32 -6.10
N GLY A 133 16.59 14.78 -7.34
CA GLY A 133 17.06 13.94 -8.44
C GLY A 133 18.40 13.30 -8.07
N GLY A 134 18.47 11.97 -8.12
CA GLY A 134 19.71 11.20 -7.92
C GLY A 134 19.99 10.65 -6.51
N ALA A 135 19.46 11.25 -5.43
CA ALA A 135 19.64 10.73 -4.07
C ALA A 135 18.41 9.94 -3.62
N PRO A 136 18.52 8.63 -3.34
CA PRO A 136 17.40 7.89 -2.78
C PRO A 136 17.11 8.29 -1.34
N PHE A 137 15.87 8.06 -0.91
CA PHE A 137 15.56 8.12 0.52
C PHE A 137 16.27 7.01 1.31
N THR A 138 16.73 7.37 2.50
CA THR A 138 17.28 6.49 3.52
C THR A 138 16.69 6.90 4.88
N PRO A 139 16.85 6.07 5.94
CA PRO A 139 16.45 6.48 7.28
C PRO A 139 17.08 7.79 7.76
N SER A 140 18.29 8.12 7.28
CA SER A 140 18.99 9.35 7.66
C SER A 140 18.63 10.57 6.80
N THR A 141 18.20 10.38 5.55
CA THR A 141 17.87 11.50 4.64
C THR A 141 16.39 11.87 4.64
N LEU A 142 15.51 10.91 4.95
CA LEU A 142 14.06 11.12 4.91
C LEU A 142 13.57 12.25 5.84
N PRO A 143 14.02 12.37 7.11
CA PRO A 143 13.57 13.45 7.99
C PRO A 143 13.88 14.84 7.43
N ALA A 144 15.07 15.03 6.86
CA ALA A 144 15.45 16.31 6.25
C ALA A 144 14.60 16.63 5.02
N ALA A 145 14.26 15.61 4.21
CA ALA A 145 13.45 15.79 3.02
C ALA A 145 11.99 16.14 3.31
N CYS A 146 11.42 15.60 4.39
CA CYS A 146 10.00 15.79 4.75
C CYS A 146 9.77 16.94 5.74
N GLY A 147 10.82 17.69 6.10
CA GLY A 147 10.73 18.87 6.94
C GLY A 147 10.03 18.61 8.28
N THR A 148 8.85 19.20 8.47
CA THR A 148 8.05 19.08 9.70
C THR A 148 7.42 17.71 9.89
N GLY A 149 7.49 16.81 8.90
CA GLY A 149 6.88 15.49 8.96
C GLY A 149 5.38 15.53 8.67
N PHE A 150 4.62 14.72 9.40
CA PHE A 150 3.20 14.53 9.21
C PHE A 150 2.36 15.59 9.94
N THR A 151 1.39 16.14 9.23
CA THR A 151 0.36 17.03 9.79
C THR A 151 -1.01 16.44 9.52
N ALA A 152 -1.92 16.50 10.50
CA ALA A 152 -3.30 16.08 10.30
C ALA A 152 -3.97 16.95 9.22
N ILE A 153 -4.71 16.33 8.31
CA ILE A 153 -5.50 17.00 7.27
C ILE A 153 -6.82 17.45 7.91
N PRO A 154 -7.07 18.76 8.04
CA PRO A 154 -8.30 19.27 8.62
C PRO A 154 -9.53 18.84 7.81
N GLY A 155 -10.61 18.50 8.51
CA GLY A 155 -11.87 18.12 7.86
C GLY A 155 -11.87 16.73 7.23
N THR A 156 -10.94 15.85 7.62
CA THR A 156 -11.00 14.43 7.27
C THR A 156 -12.37 13.87 7.69
N PRO A 157 -13.16 13.26 6.78
CA PRO A 157 -14.41 12.61 7.15
C PRO A 157 -14.10 11.37 7.98
N VAL A 158 -14.68 11.30 9.18
CA VAL A 158 -14.57 10.19 10.15
C VAL A 158 -15.86 9.39 10.24
#